data_AF-A0A103XKZ0-F1
#
_entry.id   AF-A0A103XKZ0-F1
#
_cell.length_a   1.000
_cell.length_b   1.000
_cell.length_c   1.000
_cell.angle_alpha   90.00
_cell.angle_beta   90.00
_cell.angle_gamma   90.00
#
_symmetry.space_group_name_H-M   'P 1'
#
loop_
_entity.id
_entity.type
_entity.pdbx_description
1 polymer ?
#
loop_
_entity_poly.entity_id
_entity_poly.type
_entity_poly.pdbx_seq_one_letter_code
_entity_poly.pdbx_strand_id
1 'polypeptide(L)'
;MQASELTDVHCLLPAYPNPNTTHLAMNLNNSSTIPFNVNPLSNPFYHLHMNPQFQDFNPQPMYFGSNSTSDEADEQQLSLINERKRRRMISNRESARRSRMRKQKHLDELWSQVIWLRNENHQLIDKLNNFTETHERAVEENNQLKEEVSGLRQMKFTKYKIGVYKK
;
A
#
# COMPACT_ATOMS: atom_id res chain seq x y z
N MET A 1 44.03 -27.22 6.44
CA MET A 1 44.34 -26.03 7.26
C MET A 1 44.74 -24.91 6.32
N GLN A 2 44.41 -23.66 6.69
CA GLN A 2 44.33 -22.42 5.91
C GLN A 2 42.96 -22.18 5.25
N ALA A 3 42.38 -20.98 5.26
CA ALA A 3 42.12 -19.91 6.23
C ALA A 3 41.43 -18.80 5.43
N SER A 4 40.31 -18.27 5.92
CA SER A 4 39.73 -16.92 5.61
C SER A 4 39.31 -16.70 4.13
N GLU A 5 38.19 -16.07 3.77
CA GLU A 5 37.68 -14.76 4.18
C GLU A 5 36.14 -14.77 4.08
N LEU A 6 35.46 -14.46 5.18
CA LEU A 6 34.05 -14.09 5.18
C LEU A 6 33.96 -12.63 4.75
N THR A 7 33.35 -12.38 3.59
CA THR A 7 33.05 -11.04 3.14
C THR A 7 31.99 -10.44 4.07
N ASP A 8 32.46 -9.52 4.88
CA ASP A 8 31.75 -8.67 5.81
C ASP A 8 30.71 -7.82 5.07
N VAL A 9 29.43 -8.20 5.16
CA VAL A 9 28.32 -7.36 4.71
C VAL A 9 27.91 -6.49 5.89
N HIS A 10 28.65 -5.41 6.07
CA HIS A 10 28.31 -4.33 6.99
C HIS A 10 26.98 -3.68 6.54
N CYS A 11 25.86 -4.19 7.05
CA CYS A 11 24.57 -3.51 6.96
C CYS A 11 24.65 -2.21 7.76
N LEU A 12 24.71 -1.07 7.07
CA LEU A 12 24.58 0.25 7.66
C LEU A 12 23.20 0.38 8.31
N LEU A 13 23.17 0.30 9.63
CA LEU A 13 22.01 0.66 10.46
C LEU A 13 21.84 2.19 10.42
N PRO A 14 20.62 2.74 10.20
CA PRO A 14 20.40 4.17 10.35
C PRO A 14 20.56 4.58 11.82
N ALA A 15 21.43 5.58 12.06
CA ALA A 15 21.83 6.09 13.37
C ALA A 15 20.79 6.98 14.07
N TYR A 16 19.50 6.60 14.09
CA TYR A 16 18.49 7.30 14.88
C TYR A 16 17.45 6.32 15.47
N PRO A 17 17.40 6.15 16.81
CA PRO A 17 16.34 5.36 17.44
C PRO A 17 15.04 6.18 17.42
N ASN A 18 14.05 5.69 16.67
CA ASN A 18 12.68 6.18 16.75
C ASN A 18 12.09 5.72 18.09
N PRO A 19 11.52 6.62 18.93
CA PRO A 19 10.97 6.26 20.24
C PRO A 19 9.75 5.33 20.21
N ASN A 20 9.27 4.93 19.02
CA ASN A 20 8.11 4.03 18.88
C ASN A 20 8.47 2.53 18.75
N THR A 21 9.74 2.15 18.88
CA THR A 21 10.20 0.76 18.65
C THR A 21 10.03 -0.19 19.85
N THR A 22 9.54 0.28 21.01
CA THR A 22 9.54 -0.53 22.25
C THR A 22 8.31 -1.43 22.43
N HIS A 23 7.50 -1.70 21.40
CA HIS A 23 6.37 -2.65 21.53
C HIS A 23 6.23 -3.59 20.34
N LEU A 24 7.35 -4.15 19.85
CA LEU A 24 7.30 -5.36 19.02
C LEU A 24 7.56 -6.60 19.88
N ALA A 25 6.79 -6.72 20.97
CA ALA A 25 6.63 -7.96 21.69
C ALA A 25 5.67 -8.84 20.89
N MET A 26 6.10 -10.08 20.67
CA MET A 26 5.44 -11.14 19.92
C MET A 26 3.93 -11.19 20.16
N ASN A 27 3.17 -10.78 19.15
CA ASN A 27 1.79 -11.21 18.99
C ASN A 27 1.40 -11.14 17.51
N LEU A 28 1.77 -12.15 16.73
CA LEU A 28 1.20 -12.39 15.39
C LEU A 28 -0.07 -13.24 15.49
N ASN A 29 -0.77 -13.18 16.62
CA ASN A 29 -1.99 -13.91 16.85
C ASN A 29 -3.09 -12.83 16.93
N ASN A 30 -3.80 -12.66 15.82
CA ASN A 30 -4.97 -11.79 15.69
C ASN A 30 -4.66 -10.29 15.71
N SER A 31 -3.99 -9.78 14.68
CA SER A 31 -4.25 -8.39 14.30
C SER A 31 -5.55 -8.36 13.51
N SER A 32 -6.60 -7.87 14.17
CA SER A 32 -7.90 -7.57 13.60
C SER A 32 -7.73 -7.03 12.19
N THR A 33 -8.29 -7.73 11.21
CA THR A 33 -8.84 -7.14 10.00
C THR A 33 -9.44 -5.80 10.43
N ILE A 34 -8.81 -4.67 10.10
CA ILE A 34 -9.52 -3.40 10.15
C ILE A 34 -10.59 -3.56 9.07
N PRO A 35 -11.89 -3.72 9.42
CA PRO A 35 -12.89 -3.65 8.40
C PRO A 35 -12.90 -2.18 7.98
N PHE A 36 -12.21 -1.85 6.90
CA PHE A 36 -12.61 -0.67 6.15
C PHE A 36 -14.00 -1.01 5.65
N ASN A 37 -14.98 -0.49 6.40
CA ASN A 37 -16.40 -0.66 6.18
C ASN A 37 -16.71 -0.33 4.71
N VAL A 38 -16.90 -1.37 3.91
CA VAL A 38 -17.38 -1.27 2.53
C VAL A 38 -18.89 -1.10 2.57
N ASN A 39 -19.36 0.06 3.05
CA ASN A 39 -20.73 0.50 2.83
C ASN A 39 -20.78 1.23 1.48
N PRO A 40 -21.38 0.65 0.42
CA PRO A 40 -21.52 1.32 -0.88
C PRO A 40 -22.43 2.57 -0.78
N LEU A 41 -23.20 2.68 0.30
CA LEU A 41 -24.16 3.75 0.55
C LEU A 41 -23.60 4.94 1.34
N SER A 42 -22.36 4.85 1.85
CA SER A 42 -21.74 5.93 2.63
C SER A 42 -20.74 6.77 1.82
N ASN A 43 -20.73 6.62 0.49
CA ASN A 43 -19.94 7.48 -0.37
C ASN A 43 -20.72 8.77 -0.68
N PRO A 44 -20.30 9.95 -0.17
CA PRO A 44 -20.98 11.22 -0.48
C PRO A 44 -20.81 11.61 -1.96
N PHE A 45 -20.04 10.85 -2.73
CA PHE A 45 -19.79 11.07 -4.14
C PHE A 45 -20.92 10.62 -5.09
N TYR A 46 -21.83 9.73 -4.67
CA TYR A 46 -22.93 9.28 -5.53
C TYR A 46 -24.23 10.09 -5.35
N HIS A 47 -24.37 10.86 -4.26
CA HIS A 47 -25.53 11.74 -4.03
C HIS A 47 -25.27 13.16 -4.59
N LEU A 48 -24.85 13.25 -5.84
CA LEU A 48 -24.91 14.49 -6.62
C LEU A 48 -25.56 14.20 -7.98
N HIS A 49 -26.61 13.37 -7.98
CA HIS A 49 -27.71 13.58 -8.92
C HIS A 49 -28.50 14.81 -8.43
N MET A 50 -27.89 15.99 -8.55
CA MET A 50 -28.60 17.25 -8.43
C MET A 50 -29.13 17.57 -9.82
N ASN A 51 -30.43 17.36 -9.96
CA ASN A 51 -31.32 18.09 -10.85
C ASN A 51 -30.74 19.49 -11.20
N PRO A 52 -30.44 19.81 -12.47
CA PRO A 52 -30.06 21.16 -12.82
C PRO A 52 -31.34 22.00 -12.84
N GLN A 53 -31.74 22.53 -11.68
CA GLN A 53 -32.46 23.80 -11.73
C GLN A 53 -31.45 24.83 -12.25
N PHE A 54 -31.53 25.09 -13.55
CA PHE A 54 -30.94 26.25 -14.19
C PHE A 54 -31.59 27.49 -13.58
N GLN A 55 -31.08 27.95 -12.44
CA GLN A 55 -31.19 29.35 -12.07
C GLN A 55 -30.12 30.08 -12.88
N ASP A 56 -30.56 30.66 -14.00
CA ASP A 56 -29.80 31.62 -14.76
C ASP A 56 -29.43 32.78 -13.82
N PHE A 57 -28.23 32.71 -13.25
CA PHE A 57 -27.60 33.88 -12.66
C PHE A 57 -27.27 34.82 -13.80
N ASN A 58 -28.23 35.67 -14.13
CA ASN A 58 -28.05 36.82 -15.02
C ASN A 58 -27.12 37.82 -14.32
N PRO A 59 -25.83 37.89 -14.67
CA PRO A 59 -24.93 38.85 -14.07
C PRO A 59 -25.16 40.16 -14.80
N GLN A 60 -26.01 41.03 -14.23
CA GLN A 60 -26.15 42.40 -14.69
C GLN A 60 -24.75 43.04 -14.74
N PRO A 61 -24.31 43.60 -15.88
CA PRO A 61 -23.02 44.26 -15.96
C PRO A 61 -23.04 45.50 -15.06
N MET A 62 -22.08 45.62 -14.14
CA MET A 62 -21.80 46.90 -13.49
C MET A 62 -21.17 47.83 -14.54
N TYR A 63 -21.96 48.77 -15.04
CA TYR A 63 -21.49 49.85 -15.90
C TYR A 63 -20.72 50.87 -15.05
N PHE A 64 -19.42 50.98 -15.29
CA PHE A 64 -18.61 52.04 -14.70
C PHE A 64 -18.59 53.24 -15.65
N GLY A 65 -19.28 54.31 -15.25
CA GLY A 65 -18.89 55.70 -15.50
C GLY A 65 -18.85 56.22 -16.94
N SER A 66 -19.91 56.95 -17.29
CA SER A 66 -20.10 57.97 -18.33
C SER A 66 -18.88 58.48 -19.11
N ASN A 67 -19.00 58.50 -20.45
CA ASN A 67 -18.74 59.68 -21.27
C ASN A 67 -19.57 59.66 -22.56
N SER A 68 -20.11 60.82 -22.90
CA SER A 68 -20.92 61.09 -24.08
C SER A 68 -20.06 60.94 -25.35
N THR A 69 -20.65 60.34 -26.39
CA THR A 69 -20.17 60.19 -27.78
C THR A 69 -19.21 59.02 -28.09
N SER A 70 -19.67 57.75 -28.04
CA SER A 70 -19.28 56.64 -28.96
C SER A 70 -19.87 55.29 -28.50
N ASP A 71 -21.20 55.11 -28.59
CA ASP A 71 -21.86 53.87 -28.14
C ASP A 71 -21.33 52.61 -28.85
N GLU A 72 -21.02 52.67 -30.16
CA GLU A 72 -20.46 51.51 -30.87
C GLU A 72 -19.08 51.04 -30.37
N ALA A 73 -18.21 51.94 -29.89
CA ALA A 73 -16.87 51.56 -29.45
C ALA A 73 -16.89 50.84 -28.10
N ASP A 74 -17.73 51.31 -27.18
CA ASP A 74 -17.89 50.72 -25.84
C ASP A 74 -18.59 49.35 -25.90
N GLU A 75 -19.59 49.20 -26.78
CA GLU A 75 -20.26 47.91 -27.03
C GLU A 75 -19.31 46.85 -27.60
N GLN A 76 -18.45 47.23 -28.55
CA GLN A 76 -17.43 46.32 -29.11
C GLN A 76 -16.43 45.87 -28.03
N GLN A 77 -16.00 46.78 -27.16
CA GLN A 77 -15.09 46.46 -26.06
C GLN A 77 -15.73 45.49 -25.05
N LEU A 78 -17.01 45.71 -24.70
CA LEU A 78 -17.78 44.83 -23.83
C LEU A 78 -17.96 43.43 -24.44
N SER A 79 -18.25 43.35 -25.74
CA SER A 79 -18.36 42.09 -26.48
C SER A 79 -17.06 41.27 -26.41
N LEU A 80 -15.91 41.91 -26.64
CA LEU A 80 -14.60 41.25 -26.55
C LEU A 80 -14.28 40.77 -25.13
N ILE A 81 -14.64 41.54 -24.10
CA ILE A 81 -14.46 41.14 -22.70
C ILE A 81 -15.33 39.92 -22.38
N ASN A 82 -16.60 39.92 -22.81
CA ASN A 82 -17.54 38.83 -22.59
C ASN A 82 -17.09 37.56 -23.31
N GLU A 83 -16.62 37.66 -24.55
CA GLU A 83 -16.07 36.51 -25.28
C GLU A 83 -14.80 35.96 -24.60
N ARG A 84 -13.91 36.83 -24.13
CA ARG A 84 -12.73 36.41 -23.35
C ARG A 84 -13.12 35.73 -22.04
N LYS A 85 -14.15 36.22 -21.35
CA LYS A 85 -14.69 35.60 -20.12
C LYS A 85 -15.27 34.21 -20.44
N ARG A 86 -16.06 34.10 -21.51
CA ARG A 86 -16.63 32.84 -21.99
C ARG A 86 -15.55 31.80 -22.30
N ARG A 87 -14.52 32.18 -23.06
CA ARG A 87 -13.37 31.30 -23.34
C ARG A 87 -12.65 30.84 -22.07
N ARG A 88 -12.43 31.75 -21.10
CA ARG A 88 -11.83 31.41 -19.80
C ARG A 88 -12.70 30.44 -19.00
N MET A 89 -14.02 30.62 -18.98
CA MET A 89 -14.93 29.70 -18.28
C MET A 89 -14.89 28.30 -18.88
N ILE A 90 -14.87 28.18 -20.21
CA ILE A 90 -14.77 26.88 -20.90
C ILE A 90 -13.41 26.23 -20.62
N SER A 91 -12.31 26.99 -20.74
CA SER A 91 -10.97 26.49 -20.49
C SER A 91 -10.77 26.04 -19.04
N ASN A 92 -11.24 26.82 -18.06
CA ASN A 92 -11.17 26.45 -16.64
C ASN A 92 -12.05 25.25 -16.32
N ARG A 93 -13.22 25.13 -16.94
CA ARG A 93 -14.07 23.95 -16.77
C ARG A 93 -13.34 22.70 -17.24
N GLU A 94 -12.71 22.74 -18.42
CA GLU A 94 -11.98 21.60 -18.94
C GLU A 94 -10.70 21.32 -18.14
N SER A 95 -9.96 22.34 -17.69
CA SER A 95 -8.76 22.15 -16.88
C SER A 95 -9.08 21.55 -15.51
N ALA A 96 -10.17 21.98 -14.88
CA ALA A 96 -10.69 21.39 -13.65
C ALA A 96 -11.10 19.93 -13.86
N ARG A 97 -11.81 19.62 -14.96
CA ARG A 97 -12.18 18.24 -15.32
C ARG A 97 -10.94 17.36 -15.48
N ARG A 98 -9.96 17.80 -16.26
CA ARG A 98 -8.68 17.09 -16.46
C ARG A 98 -7.91 16.91 -15.16
N SER A 99 -7.93 17.91 -14.28
CA SER A 99 -7.29 17.80 -12.97
C SER A 99 -7.98 16.75 -12.09
N ARG A 100 -9.31 16.69 -12.08
CA ARG A 100 -10.07 15.66 -11.35
C ARG A 100 -9.78 14.28 -11.91
N MET A 101 -9.79 14.12 -13.23
CA MET A 101 -9.47 12.85 -13.89
C MET A 101 -8.05 12.36 -13.56
N ARG A 102 -7.04 13.25 -13.57
CA ARG A 102 -5.67 12.88 -13.19
C ARG A 102 -5.58 12.44 -11.73
N LYS A 103 -6.25 13.15 -10.81
CA LYS A 103 -6.28 12.77 -9.39
C LYS A 103 -7.00 11.43 -9.18
N GLN A 104 -8.12 11.20 -9.86
CA GLN A 104 -8.83 9.93 -9.79
C GLN A 104 -7.95 8.77 -10.27
N LYS A 105 -7.31 8.91 -11.44
CA LYS A 105 -6.38 7.90 -11.96
C LYS A 105 -5.27 7.57 -10.96
N HIS A 106 -4.70 8.59 -10.31
CA HIS A 106 -3.66 8.38 -9.31
C HIS A 106 -4.18 7.63 -8.06
N LEU A 107 -5.40 7.93 -7.62
CA LEU A 107 -6.04 7.18 -6.53
C LEU A 107 -6.29 5.72 -6.93
N ASP A 108 -6.75 5.47 -8.15
CA ASP A 108 -6.97 4.11 -8.66
C ASP A 108 -5.66 3.31 -8.77
N GLU A 109 -4.57 3.96 -9.21
CA GLU A 109 -3.22 3.39 -9.25
C GLU A 109 -2.70 3.04 -7.85
N LEU A 110 -2.86 3.94 -6.88
CA LEU A 110 -2.48 3.68 -5.48
C LEU A 110 -3.33 2.55 -4.87
N TRP A 111 -4.63 2.54 -5.15
CA TRP A 111 -5.53 1.48 -4.68
C TRP A 111 -5.14 0.10 -5.23
N SER A 112 -4.82 0.05 -6.52
CA SER A 112 -4.32 -1.18 -7.17
C SER A 112 -3.02 -1.67 -6.53
N GLN A 113 -2.10 -0.75 -6.20
CA GLN A 113 -0.86 -1.09 -5.49
C GLN A 113 -1.14 -1.65 -4.09
N VAL A 114 -2.07 -1.07 -3.34
CA VAL A 114 -2.45 -1.57 -2.01
C VAL A 114 -3.03 -2.98 -2.09
N ILE A 115 -3.93 -3.24 -3.04
CA ILE A 115 -4.50 -4.59 -3.25
C ILE A 115 -3.39 -5.58 -3.60
N TRP A 116 -2.52 -5.22 -4.53
CA TRP A 116 -1.40 -6.08 -4.95
C TRP A 116 -0.47 -6.40 -3.77
N LEU A 117 -0.04 -5.38 -3.01
CA LEU A 117 0.82 -5.56 -1.85
C LEU A 117 0.18 -6.43 -0.77
N ARG A 118 -1.14 -6.29 -0.53
CA ARG A 118 -1.86 -7.14 0.42
C ARG A 118 -1.88 -8.60 -0.04
N ASN A 119 -2.14 -8.84 -1.32
CA ASN A 119 -2.13 -10.18 -1.88
C ASN A 119 -0.72 -10.81 -1.86
N GLU A 120 0.32 -10.02 -2.16
CA GLU A 120 1.70 -10.49 -2.09
C GLU A 120 2.12 -10.80 -0.66
N ASN A 121 1.76 -9.94 0.29
CA ASN A 121 2.01 -10.18 1.72
C ASN A 121 1.35 -11.48 2.19
N HIS A 122 0.09 -11.72 1.82
CA HIS A 122 -0.61 -12.95 2.18
C HIS A 122 0.09 -14.19 1.60
N GLN A 123 0.47 -14.15 0.32
CA GLN A 123 1.22 -15.25 -0.31
C GLN A 123 2.58 -15.51 0.38
N LEU A 124 3.28 -14.46 0.82
CA LEU A 124 4.54 -14.61 1.55
C LEU A 124 4.34 -15.25 2.93
N ILE A 125 3.28 -14.86 3.65
CA ILE A 125 2.90 -15.49 4.91
C ILE A 125 2.61 -16.97 4.71
N ASP A 126 1.84 -17.34 3.69
CA ASP A 126 1.51 -18.73 3.40
C ASP A 126 2.76 -19.54 3.07
N LYS A 127 3.68 -18.99 2.26
CA LYS A 127 4.97 -19.62 1.96
C LYS A 127 5.81 -19.81 3.22
N LEU A 128 5.85 -18.82 4.11
CA LEU A 128 6.59 -18.90 5.36
C LEU A 128 6.02 -19.97 6.29
N ASN A 129 4.69 -20.07 6.40
CA ASN A 129 4.02 -21.08 7.21
C ASN A 129 4.34 -22.49 6.70
N ASN A 130 4.23 -22.71 5.38
CA ASN A 130 4.59 -24.00 4.76
C ASN A 130 6.08 -24.35 4.98
N PHE A 131 6.98 -23.37 4.83
CA PHE A 131 8.40 -23.58 5.08
C PHE A 131 8.66 -23.94 6.55
N THR A 132 7.99 -23.27 7.48
CA THR A 132 8.12 -23.55 8.92
C THR A 132 7.67 -24.97 9.24
N GLU A 133 6.51 -25.41 8.71
CA GLU A 133 6.01 -26.78 8.93
C GLU A 133 6.98 -27.83 8.36
N THR A 134 7.46 -27.63 7.13
CA THR A 134 8.41 -28.56 6.51
C THR A 134 9.75 -28.59 7.23
N HIS A 135 10.22 -27.46 7.74
CA HIS A 135 11.41 -27.38 8.56
C HIS A 135 11.24 -28.11 9.90
N GLU A 136 10.13 -27.91 10.61
CA GLU A 136 9.83 -28.61 11.86
C GLU A 136 9.80 -30.12 11.67
N ARG A 137 9.17 -30.60 10.59
CA ARG A 137 9.16 -32.01 10.22
C ARG A 137 10.56 -32.57 9.98
N ALA A 138 11.39 -31.83 9.24
CA ALA A 138 12.76 -32.25 8.98
C ALA A 138 13.62 -32.29 10.26
N VAL A 139 13.40 -31.36 11.19
CA VAL A 139 14.06 -31.35 12.50
C VAL A 139 13.64 -32.57 13.33
N GLU A 140 12.35 -32.89 13.34
CA GLU A 140 11.82 -34.06 14.05
C GLU A 140 12.39 -35.37 13.50
N GLU A 141 12.38 -35.54 12.17
CA GLU A 141 13.02 -36.69 11.52
C GLU A 141 14.52 -36.78 11.84
N ASN A 142 15.23 -35.65 11.87
CA ASN A 142 16.64 -35.61 12.23
C ASN A 142 16.89 -36.06 13.68
N ASN A 143 16.01 -35.67 14.60
CA ASN A 143 16.09 -36.07 16.01
C ASN A 143 15.84 -37.58 16.17
N GLN A 144 14.83 -38.12 15.49
CA GLN A 144 14.52 -39.56 15.49
C GLN A 144 15.71 -40.38 14.96
N LEU A 145 16.31 -39.96 13.84
CA LEU A 145 17.49 -40.62 13.29
C LEU A 145 18.70 -40.56 14.24
N LYS A 146 18.91 -39.43 14.92
CA LYS A 146 19.96 -39.30 15.94
C LYS A 146 19.73 -40.24 17.11
N GLU A 147 18.49 -40.37 17.57
CA GLU A 147 18.12 -41.29 18.64
C GLU A 147 18.37 -42.75 18.22
N GLU A 148 17.91 -43.16 17.04
CA GLU A 148 18.14 -44.50 16.51
C GLU A 148 19.63 -44.81 16.40
N VAL A 149 20.43 -43.90 15.84
CA VAL A 149 21.89 -44.05 15.76
C VAL A 149 22.52 -44.19 17.14
N SER A 150 22.06 -43.42 18.13
CA SER A 150 22.55 -43.51 19.50
C SER A 150 22.20 -44.86 20.15
N GLY A 151 20.97 -45.35 19.94
CA GLY A 151 20.49 -46.64 20.43
C GLY A 151 21.25 -47.81 19.82
N LEU A 152 21.49 -47.78 18.50
CA LEU A 152 22.31 -48.78 17.81
C LEU A 152 23.75 -48.79 18.31
N ARG A 153 24.35 -47.62 18.54
CA ARG A 153 25.71 -47.51 19.13
C ARG A 153 25.75 -48.11 20.53
N GLN A 154 24.75 -47.84 21.37
CA GLN A 154 24.68 -48.37 22.73
C GLN A 154 24.49 -49.89 22.72
N MET A 155 23.58 -50.43 21.91
CA MET A 155 23.37 -51.88 21.77
C MET A 155 24.65 -52.59 21.28
N LYS A 156 25.33 -52.01 20.29
CA LYS A 156 26.59 -52.54 19.78
C LYS A 156 27.64 -52.59 20.91
N PHE A 157 27.78 -51.51 21.67
CA PHE A 157 28.69 -51.44 22.81
C PHE A 157 28.36 -52.48 23.90
N THR A 158 27.10 -52.61 24.30
CA THR A 158 26.70 -53.58 25.34
C THR A 158 26.90 -55.03 24.88
N LYS A 159 26.60 -55.36 23.62
CA LYS A 159 26.87 -56.71 23.06
C LYS A 159 28.35 -57.05 23.07
N TYR A 160 29.24 -56.14 22.65
CA TYR A 160 30.68 -56.37 22.72
C TYR A 160 31.16 -56.54 24.17
N LYS A 161 30.67 -55.70 25.08
CA LYS A 161 31.02 -55.77 26.50
C LYS A 161 30.64 -57.13 27.10
N ILE A 162 29.41 -57.60 26.89
CA ILE A 162 28.93 -58.90 27.37
C ILE A 162 29.73 -60.06 26.74
N GLY A 163 30.06 -59.98 25.45
CA GLY A 163 30.87 -60.99 24.76
C GLY A 163 32.30 -61.10 25.29
N VAL A 164 32.88 -60.00 25.79
CA VAL A 164 34.22 -59.98 26.41
C VAL A 164 34.22 -60.61 27.80
N TYR A 165 33.15 -60.46 28.59
CA TYR A 165 33.04 -61.06 29.93
C TYR A 165 32.57 -62.53 29.95
N LYS A 166 32.29 -63.13 28.78
CA LYS A 166 31.86 -64.54 28.64
C LYS A 166 32.99 -65.50 28.24
N LYS A 167 34.25 -65.08 28.29
CA LYS A 167 35.43 -65.94 28.08
C LYS A 167 36.22 -66.12 29.36
#